data_AF-A0A0K2VF06-F1
#
_entry.id   AF-A0A0K2VF06-F1
#
_cell.length_a   1.000
_cell.length_b   1.000
_cell.length_c   1.000
_cell.angle_alpha   90.00
_cell.angle_beta   90.00
_cell.angle_gamma   90.00
#
_symmetry.space_group_name_H-M   'P 1'
#
loop_
_entity.id
_entity.type
_entity.pdbx_description
1 polymer ?
#
loop_
_entity_poly.entity_id
_entity_poly.type
_entity_poly.pdbx_seq_one_letter_code
_entity_poly.pdbx_strand_id
1 'polypeptide(L)'
;NKLTKWKQSRIMMLVVFKSTPILQKTLKVRHAMFQLYALKLLKMQTKYLGRQWRKSHMKILTSIYTQVRHRLNDDWAYGNDVDSHPLDFQAEESELRTAVDRFHCRRYECLNSSHDGDFKNMTKDFFADDFHFESVDNCISSVLSQEIELMP
;
A
#
# COMPACT_ATOMS: atom_id res chain seq x y z
N ASN A 1 -7.70 5.91 3.50
CA ASN A 1 -6.34 5.35 3.63
C ASN A 1 -5.42 5.82 2.51
N LYS A 2 -4.15 6.17 2.78
CA LYS A 2 -3.18 6.61 1.75
C LYS A 2 -2.30 5.42 1.30
N LEU A 3 -2.08 5.26 0.00
CA LEU A 3 -1.49 4.04 -0.55
C LEU A 3 0.00 3.83 -0.20
N THR A 4 0.81 4.90 -0.26
CA THR A 4 2.28 4.83 -0.17
C THR A 4 2.87 5.62 1.01
N LYS A 5 2.05 6.40 1.73
CA LYS A 5 2.51 7.25 2.83
C LYS A 5 2.99 6.36 3.98
N TRP A 6 4.25 6.51 4.39
CA TRP A 6 4.90 5.71 5.45
C TRP A 6 5.03 4.21 5.14
N LYS A 7 4.86 3.80 3.88
CA LYS A 7 4.95 2.40 3.46
C LYS A 7 6.13 2.23 2.52
N GLN A 8 7.30 2.01 3.10
CA GLN A 8 8.57 1.92 2.37
C GLN A 8 8.56 0.78 1.35
N SER A 9 7.99 -0.37 1.71
CA SER A 9 7.86 -1.58 0.87
C SER A 9 7.09 -1.27 -0.41
N ARG A 10 5.97 -0.56 -0.32
CA ARG A 10 5.20 -0.13 -1.49
C ARG A 10 5.93 0.87 -2.37
N ILE A 11 6.69 1.78 -1.77
CA ILE A 11 7.52 2.73 -2.53
C ILE A 11 8.62 1.97 -3.26
N MET A 12 9.26 1.00 -2.60
CA MET A 12 10.28 0.15 -3.20
C MET A 12 9.71 -0.67 -4.35
N MET A 13 8.55 -1.30 -4.18
CA MET A 13 7.87 -2.03 -5.26
C MET A 13 7.64 -1.14 -6.49
N LEU A 14 7.24 0.13 -6.31
CA LEU A 14 7.11 1.08 -7.41
C LEU A 14 8.45 1.35 -8.12
N VAL A 15 9.57 1.33 -7.41
CA VAL A 15 10.91 1.51 -7.99
C VAL A 15 11.35 0.25 -8.73
N VAL A 16 11.13 -0.93 -8.15
CA VAL A 16 11.40 -2.24 -8.76
C VAL A 16 10.64 -2.38 -10.08
N PHE A 17 9.36 -2.03 -10.11
CA PHE A 17 8.53 -2.04 -11.33
C PHE A 17 8.80 -0.88 -12.30
N LYS A 18 9.87 -0.11 -12.11
CA LYS A 18 10.25 0.99 -13.00
C LYS A 18 9.10 1.98 -13.23
N SER A 19 8.36 2.36 -12.19
CA SER A 19 7.25 3.32 -12.34
C SER A 19 7.70 4.76 -12.63
N THR A 20 8.95 5.08 -12.34
CA THR A 20 9.51 6.43 -12.48
C THR A 20 9.32 7.06 -13.88
N PRO A 21 9.60 6.37 -15.01
CA PRO A 21 9.37 6.93 -16.35
C PRO A 21 7.89 7.20 -16.65
N ILE A 22 6.97 6.41 -16.08
CA ILE A 22 5.52 6.64 -16.21
C ILE A 22 5.16 7.94 -15.48
N LEU A 23 5.61 8.08 -14.23
CA LEU A 23 5.40 9.30 -13.45
C LEU A 23 6.01 10.54 -14.14
N GLN A 24 7.18 10.40 -14.77
CA GLN A 24 7.76 11.50 -15.57
C GLN A 24 6.85 11.91 -16.74
N LYS A 25 6.25 10.96 -17.44
CA LYS A 25 5.27 11.26 -18.51
C LYS A 25 4.05 11.97 -17.96
N THR A 26 3.56 11.57 -16.78
CA THR A 26 2.41 12.22 -16.14
C THR A 26 2.65 13.70 -15.81
N LEU A 27 3.90 14.12 -15.57
CA LEU A 27 4.24 15.52 -15.36
C LEU A 27 3.98 16.42 -16.58
N LYS A 28 3.91 15.84 -17.80
CA LYS A 28 3.62 16.60 -19.03
C LYS A 28 2.14 17.00 -19.13
N VAL A 29 1.26 16.36 -18.37
CA VAL A 29 -0.19 16.66 -18.36
C VAL A 29 -0.42 17.95 -17.58
N ARG A 30 -1.11 18.93 -18.20
CA ARG A 30 -1.41 20.25 -17.60
C ARG A 30 -2.54 20.18 -16.58
N HIS A 31 -2.36 19.40 -15.52
CA HIS A 31 -3.30 19.29 -14.41
C HIS A 31 -2.55 19.38 -13.09
N ALA A 32 -2.63 20.54 -12.43
CA ALA A 32 -1.77 20.89 -11.29
C ALA A 32 -1.84 19.88 -10.14
N MET A 33 -3.04 19.42 -9.78
CA MET A 33 -3.19 18.43 -8.71
C MET A 33 -2.55 17.09 -9.08
N PHE A 34 -2.71 16.66 -10.34
CA PHE A 34 -2.15 15.40 -10.79
C PHE A 34 -0.62 15.44 -10.81
N GLN A 35 -0.06 16.52 -11.34
CA GLN A 35 1.39 16.78 -11.29
C GLN A 35 1.90 16.78 -9.84
N LEU A 36 1.20 17.44 -8.92
CA LEU A 36 1.57 17.47 -7.50
C LEU A 36 1.61 16.05 -6.89
N TYR A 37 0.63 15.20 -7.18
CA TYR A 37 0.63 13.82 -6.68
C TYR A 37 1.72 12.96 -7.33
N ALA A 38 1.97 13.13 -8.63
CA ALA A 38 3.09 12.48 -9.31
C ALA A 38 4.44 12.91 -8.70
N LEU A 39 4.64 14.19 -8.42
CA LEU A 39 5.85 14.71 -7.75
C LEU A 39 5.99 14.18 -6.33
N LYS A 40 4.89 14.01 -5.58
CA LYS A 40 4.93 13.35 -4.26
C LYS A 40 5.42 11.91 -4.38
N LEU A 41 4.95 11.16 -5.37
CA LEU A 41 5.42 9.79 -5.60
C LEU A 41 6.90 9.77 -6.00
N LEU A 42 7.31 10.63 -6.93
CA LEU A 42 8.71 10.78 -7.34
C LEU A 42 9.61 11.14 -6.16
N LYS A 43 9.19 12.07 -5.29
CA LYS A 43 9.89 12.44 -4.05
C LYS A 43 10.15 11.24 -3.15
N MET A 44 9.16 10.36 -2.96
CA MET A 44 9.36 9.18 -2.12
C MET A 44 10.31 8.16 -2.78
N GLN A 45 10.32 8.08 -4.11
CA GLN A 45 11.16 7.15 -4.87
C GLN A 45 12.63 7.58 -4.96
N THR A 46 12.93 8.89 -4.94
CA THR A 46 14.29 9.41 -5.16
C THR A 46 15.34 8.82 -4.21
N LYS A 47 14.94 8.45 -2.99
CA LYS A 47 15.80 7.80 -1.99
C LYS A 47 16.40 6.50 -2.54
N TYR A 48 15.65 5.77 -3.36
CA TYR A 48 16.01 4.44 -3.85
C TYR A 48 16.57 4.45 -5.30
N LEU A 49 16.53 5.59 -5.99
CA LEU A 49 17.02 5.71 -7.38
C LEU A 49 18.52 6.02 -7.46
N GLY A 50 19.17 6.28 -6.33
CA GLY A 50 20.61 6.48 -6.22
C GLY A 50 21.10 7.88 -6.65
N ARG A 51 22.40 8.10 -6.50
CA ARG A 51 23.04 9.40 -6.78
C ARG A 51 23.07 9.77 -8.26
N GLN A 52 23.32 8.79 -9.14
CA GLN A 52 23.45 9.06 -10.58
C GLN A 52 22.13 9.50 -11.22
N TRP A 53 21.01 8.91 -10.83
CA TRP A 53 19.69 9.32 -11.30
C TRP A 53 19.38 10.76 -10.91
N ARG A 54 19.71 11.16 -9.67
CA ARG A 54 19.53 12.53 -9.20
C ARG A 54 20.27 13.53 -10.10
N LYS A 55 21.54 13.28 -10.40
CA LYS A 55 22.38 14.13 -11.28
C LYS A 55 21.72 14.36 -12.65
N SER A 56 21.15 13.33 -13.27
CA SER A 56 20.53 13.43 -14.60
C SER A 56 19.09 13.97 -14.57
N HIS A 57 18.43 14.04 -13.41
CA HIS A 57 17.01 14.43 -13.27
C HIS A 57 16.83 15.71 -12.45
N MET A 58 17.75 16.67 -12.58
CA MET A 58 17.72 17.92 -11.82
C MET A 58 16.43 18.71 -11.99
N LYS A 59 15.86 18.78 -13.18
CA LYS A 59 14.55 19.47 -13.40
C LYS A 59 13.43 18.90 -12.52
N ILE A 60 13.42 17.58 -12.31
CA ILE A 60 12.44 16.92 -11.44
C ILE A 60 12.73 17.24 -9.99
N LEU A 61 14.00 17.15 -9.57
CA LEU A 61 14.42 17.52 -8.21
C LEU A 61 14.03 18.97 -7.89
N THR A 62 14.32 19.91 -8.79
CA THR A 62 13.91 21.31 -8.67
C THR A 62 12.39 21.44 -8.55
N SER A 63 11.61 20.71 -9.35
CA SER A 63 10.14 20.73 -9.28
C SER A 63 9.63 20.19 -7.94
N ILE A 64 10.26 19.14 -7.40
CA ILE A 64 9.96 18.63 -6.05
C ILE A 64 10.29 19.69 -5.00
N TYR A 65 11.45 20.36 -5.12
CA TYR A 65 11.88 21.41 -4.20
C TYR A 65 10.93 22.60 -4.16
N THR A 66 10.38 23.01 -5.31
CA THR A 66 9.51 24.19 -5.40
C THR A 66 8.05 23.89 -5.10
N GLN A 67 7.55 22.68 -5.42
CA GLN A 67 6.11 22.40 -5.40
C GLN A 67 5.67 21.45 -4.28
N VAL A 68 6.57 20.62 -3.73
CA VAL A 68 6.22 19.65 -2.68
C VAL A 68 6.68 20.16 -1.32
N ARG A 69 5.78 20.14 -0.33
CA ARG A 69 6.10 20.55 1.05
C ARG A 69 7.25 19.71 1.63
N HIS A 70 8.21 20.40 2.25
CA HIS A 70 9.34 19.81 2.99
C HIS A 70 9.00 19.58 4.45
N ARG A 71 9.63 18.56 5.04
CA ARG A 71 9.61 18.27 6.49
C ARG A 71 11.05 18.17 6.98
N LEU A 72 11.27 18.46 8.25
CA LEU A 72 12.61 18.36 8.86
C LEU A 72 13.17 16.93 8.78
N ASN A 73 12.29 15.92 8.84
CA ASN A 73 12.67 14.50 8.79
C ASN A 73 12.63 13.93 7.35
N ASP A 74 12.53 14.77 6.32
CA ASP A 74 12.48 14.33 4.92
C ASP A 74 13.89 14.01 4.40
N ASP A 75 14.29 12.73 4.44
CA ASP A 75 15.62 12.25 4.05
C ASP A 75 15.76 11.91 2.56
N TRP A 76 14.72 12.13 1.75
CA TRP A 76 14.66 11.77 0.31
C TRP A 76 15.81 12.35 -0.56
N ALA A 77 16.38 13.49 -0.14
CA ALA A 77 17.46 14.16 -0.82
C ALA A 77 18.85 13.67 -0.37
N TYR A 78 18.96 13.06 0.82
CA TYR A 78 20.20 12.50 1.31
C TYR A 78 20.52 11.19 0.56
N GLY A 79 21.80 11.03 0.22
CA GLY A 79 22.28 9.91 -0.58
C GLY A 79 22.90 8.81 0.25
N ASN A 80 22.21 8.39 1.32
CA ASN A 80 22.58 7.14 1.97
C ASN A 80 22.21 6.02 1.01
N ASP A 81 23.18 5.16 0.70
CA ASP A 81 22.90 3.89 0.06
C ASP A 81 22.04 3.13 1.07
N VAL A 82 20.76 2.99 0.75
CA VAL A 82 19.89 2.16 1.56
C VAL A 82 20.27 0.74 1.17
N ASP A 83 20.79 -0.04 2.13
CA ASP A 83 21.01 -1.49 2.01
C ASP A 83 19.65 -2.24 1.92
N SER A 84 18.74 -1.73 1.11
CA SER A 84 17.41 -2.25 0.90
C SER A 84 17.49 -3.27 -0.22
N HIS A 85 17.55 -4.56 0.12
CA HIS A 85 17.52 -5.62 -0.87
C HIS A 85 16.09 -5.74 -1.44
N PRO A 86 15.88 -5.73 -2.76
CA PRO A 86 14.54 -5.79 -3.36
C PRO A 86 13.69 -6.99 -2.89
N LEU A 87 14.33 -8.11 -2.55
CA LEU A 87 13.63 -9.31 -2.07
C LEU A 87 12.96 -9.11 -0.71
N ASP A 88 13.55 -8.30 0.17
CA ASP A 88 13.05 -8.13 1.54
C ASP A 88 11.65 -7.53 1.57
N PHE A 89 11.39 -6.59 0.64
CA PHE A 89 10.08 -5.93 0.52
C PHE A 89 9.05 -6.77 -0.23
N GLN A 90 9.51 -7.69 -1.09
CA GLN A 90 8.62 -8.60 -1.81
C GLN A 90 8.05 -9.67 -0.87
N ALA A 91 8.85 -10.15 0.09
CA ALA A 91 8.40 -11.08 1.13
C ALA A 91 7.30 -10.46 2.00
N GLU A 92 7.50 -9.23 2.49
CA GLU A 92 6.51 -8.53 3.32
C GLU A 92 5.19 -8.28 2.57
N GLU A 93 5.23 -7.84 1.31
CA GLU A 93 4.00 -7.63 0.53
C GLU A 93 3.33 -8.97 0.14
N SER A 94 4.08 -10.06 -0.02
CA SER A 94 3.55 -11.40 -0.26
C SER A 94 2.84 -11.96 0.97
N GLU A 95 3.41 -11.76 2.16
CA GLU A 95 2.79 -12.13 3.43
C GLU A 95 1.51 -11.33 3.67
N LEU A 96 1.55 -10.01 3.47
CA LEU A 96 0.37 -9.15 3.55
C LEU A 96 -0.72 -9.57 2.55
N ARG A 97 -0.33 -9.92 1.31
CA ARG A 97 -1.26 -10.43 0.30
C ARG A 97 -1.93 -11.72 0.79
N THR A 98 -1.15 -12.67 1.28
CA THR A 98 -1.65 -13.95 1.78
C THR A 98 -2.60 -13.77 2.96
N ALA A 99 -2.28 -12.87 3.89
CA ALA A 99 -3.15 -12.56 5.03
C ALA A 99 -4.48 -11.91 4.59
N VAL A 100 -4.41 -10.99 3.63
CA VAL A 100 -5.59 -10.33 3.04
C VAL A 100 -6.46 -11.33 2.28
N ASP A 101 -5.85 -12.19 1.46
CA ASP A 101 -6.57 -13.20 0.69
C ASP A 101 -7.21 -14.22 1.63
N ARG A 102 -6.50 -14.69 2.67
CA ARG A 102 -7.07 -15.56 3.71
C ARG A 102 -8.27 -14.89 4.41
N PHE A 103 -8.18 -13.60 4.73
CA PHE A 103 -9.31 -12.85 5.29
C PHE A 103 -10.48 -12.75 4.31
N HIS A 104 -10.22 -12.45 3.03
CA HIS A 104 -11.25 -12.36 2.00
C HIS A 104 -11.93 -13.71 1.75
N CYS A 105 -11.20 -14.81 1.67
CA CYS A 105 -11.75 -16.15 1.55
C CYS A 105 -12.68 -16.46 2.73
N ARG A 106 -12.21 -16.24 3.96
CA ARG A 106 -13.02 -16.48 5.16
C ARG A 106 -14.29 -15.62 5.21
N ARG A 107 -14.20 -14.34 4.87
CA ARG A 107 -15.31 -13.39 5.05
C ARG A 107 -16.27 -13.30 3.85
N TYR A 108 -15.76 -13.37 2.64
CA TYR A 108 -16.54 -13.13 1.42
C TYR A 108 -16.79 -14.40 0.59
N GLU A 109 -15.90 -15.40 0.61
CA GLU A 109 -16.17 -16.66 -0.12
C GLU A 109 -17.18 -17.55 0.61
N CYS A 110 -17.20 -17.53 1.96
CA CYS A 110 -18.25 -18.22 2.72
C CYS A 110 -19.67 -17.70 2.42
N LEU A 111 -19.81 -16.45 1.96
CA LEU A 111 -21.09 -15.85 1.56
C LEU A 111 -21.52 -16.31 0.16
N ASN A 112 -20.57 -16.54 -0.74
CA ASN A 112 -20.82 -16.93 -2.13
C ASN A 112 -21.02 -18.45 -2.31
N SER A 113 -20.62 -19.27 -1.34
CA SER A 113 -20.81 -20.74 -1.36
C SER A 113 -22.18 -21.20 -0.89
N SER A 114 -23.18 -20.31 -0.82
CA SER A 114 -24.56 -20.69 -0.46
C SER A 114 -25.27 -21.53 -1.53
N HIS A 115 -24.58 -21.95 -2.60
CA HIS A 115 -25.18 -22.65 -3.72
C HIS A 115 -24.59 -24.00 -4.13
N ASP A 116 -23.58 -24.55 -3.43
CA ASP A 116 -23.15 -25.93 -3.72
C ASP A 116 -22.60 -26.64 -2.47
N GLY A 117 -23.26 -27.75 -2.10
CA GLY A 117 -23.15 -28.40 -0.80
C GLY A 117 -21.86 -29.18 -0.53
N ASP A 118 -20.99 -29.34 -1.54
CA ASP A 118 -19.89 -30.32 -1.47
C ASP A 118 -18.53 -29.73 -1.03
N PHE A 119 -18.36 -28.39 -1.02
CA PHE A 119 -17.07 -27.77 -0.67
C PHE A 119 -16.87 -27.45 0.83
N LYS A 120 -17.92 -27.65 1.66
CA LYS A 120 -17.87 -27.39 3.11
C LYS A 120 -16.95 -28.35 3.87
N ASN A 121 -16.73 -29.56 3.35
CA ASN A 121 -15.97 -30.58 4.07
C ASN A 121 -14.46 -30.42 3.90
N MET A 122 -13.99 -29.91 2.76
CA MET A 122 -12.55 -29.70 2.52
C MET A 122 -11.99 -28.44 3.20
N THR A 123 -12.82 -27.41 3.35
CA THR A 123 -12.44 -26.17 4.04
C THR A 123 -12.43 -26.34 5.56
N LYS A 124 -13.31 -27.17 6.12
CA LYS A 124 -13.38 -27.40 7.56
C LYS A 124 -12.09 -28.02 8.13
N ASP A 125 -11.46 -28.94 7.39
CA ASP A 125 -10.24 -29.62 7.83
C ASP A 125 -8.97 -28.77 7.64
N PHE A 126 -8.97 -27.84 6.67
CA PHE A 126 -7.83 -26.94 6.42
C PHE A 126 -7.81 -25.70 7.34
N PHE A 127 -8.97 -25.30 7.89
CA PHE A 127 -9.12 -24.12 8.75
C PHE A 127 -9.42 -24.44 10.22
N ALA A 128 -9.45 -25.73 10.61
CA ALA A 128 -9.74 -26.18 11.97
C ALA A 128 -8.71 -25.71 13.02
N ASP A 129 -7.49 -25.36 12.61
CA ASP A 129 -6.39 -24.98 13.51
C ASP A 129 -6.31 -23.45 13.81
N ASP A 130 -7.08 -22.61 13.10
CA ASP A 130 -7.00 -21.13 13.20
C ASP A 130 -8.25 -20.51 13.88
N PHE A 131 -8.82 -21.22 14.86
CA PHE A 131 -10.01 -20.80 15.62
C PHE A 131 -9.62 -19.87 16.78
N HIS A 132 -9.52 -18.57 16.49
CA HIS A 132 -10.09 -17.46 17.29
C HIS A 132 -9.61 -16.13 16.69
N PHE A 133 -10.23 -15.71 15.59
CA PHE A 133 -10.19 -14.30 15.22
C PHE A 133 -11.62 -13.82 15.00
N GLU A 134 -12.25 -13.37 16.07
CA GLU A 134 -13.48 -12.61 15.99
C GLU A 134 -13.21 -11.33 15.20
N SER A 135 -14.21 -10.86 14.44
CA SER A 135 -14.08 -9.58 13.74
C SER A 135 -13.86 -8.47 14.76
N VAL A 136 -12.63 -7.99 14.87
CA VAL A 136 -12.34 -6.84 15.72
C VAL A 136 -12.94 -5.61 15.07
N ASP A 137 -14.04 -5.11 15.64
CA ASP A 137 -14.66 -3.86 15.21
C ASP A 137 -13.76 -2.69 15.66
N ASN A 138 -12.78 -2.36 14.83
CA ASN A 138 -11.85 -1.25 15.08
C ASN A 138 -12.51 0.13 14.85
N CYS A 139 -13.79 0.16 14.48
CA CYS A 139 -14.53 1.38 14.24
C CYS A 139 -15.37 1.69 15.49
N ILE A 140 -14.83 2.51 16.38
CA ILE A 140 -15.52 3.01 17.60
C ILE A 140 -16.86 3.73 17.35
N SER A 141 -17.22 4.00 16.09
CA SER A 141 -18.49 4.59 15.67
C SER A 141 -19.40 3.61 14.91
N SER A 142 -19.04 2.33 14.83
CA SER A 142 -19.85 1.30 14.18
C SER A 142 -21.04 0.94 15.07
N VAL A 143 -22.24 1.29 14.62
CA VAL A 143 -23.51 0.96 15.30
C VAL A 143 -24.13 -0.33 14.74
N LEU A 144 -23.49 -0.96 13.74
CA LEU A 144 -24.02 -2.13 13.03
C LEU A 144 -23.99 -3.41 13.87
N SER A 145 -23.26 -3.41 14.98
CA SER A 145 -23.09 -4.56 15.88
C SER A 145 -23.82 -4.39 17.22
N GLN A 146 -24.55 -3.29 17.41
CA GLN A 146 -25.23 -2.99 18.68
C GLN A 146 -26.69 -3.44 18.59
N GLU A 147 -27.11 -4.32 19.51
CA GLU A 147 -28.52 -4.69 19.66
C GLU A 147 -29.31 -3.44 20.09
N ILE A 148 -30.10 -2.88 19.17
CA ILE A 148 -30.99 -1.78 19.47
C ILE A 148 -32.22 -2.40 20.15
N GLU A 149 -32.22 -2.43 21.48
CA GLU A 149 -33.46 -2.66 22.23
C GLU A 149 -34.38 -1.47 21.98
N LEU A 150 -35.40 -1.70 21.14
CA LEU A 150 -36.53 -0.78 21.03
C LEU A 150 -37.33 -0.90 22.32
N MET A 151 -37.20 0.10 23.21
CA MET A 151 -38.09 0.21 24.36
C MET A 151 -39.56 0.31 23.90
N PRO A 152 -40.50 -0.30 24.63
CA PRO A 152 -41.92 -0.36 24.28
C PRO A 152 -42.63 1.00 24.30
#